data_AF-A0A956TH97-F1
#
_entry.id   AF-A0A956TH97-F1
#
_cell.length_a   1.000
_cell.length_b   1.000
_cell.length_c   1.000
_cell.angle_alpha   90.00
_cell.angle_beta   90.00
_cell.angle_gamma   90.00
#
_symmetry.space_group_name_H-M   'P 1'
#
loop_
_entity.id
_entity.type
_entity.pdbx_description
1 polymer ?
#
loop_
_entity_poly.entity_id
_entity_poly.type
_entity_poly.pdbx_seq_one_letter_code
_entity_poly.pdbx_strand_id
1 'polypeptide(L)'
;MAPRILERDHHPISRKNIDGCALKVLYRLYRSGHTAYLVGGGVRDLFLKRQPKDFDVVTSARPSQVKRLFRNCRLIGRRFRLAHVHFGGE
;
A
#
# COMPACT_ATOMS: atom_id res chain seq x y z
N MET A 1 9.45 9.40 22.08
CA MET A 1 8.07 8.97 22.36
C MET A 1 7.81 7.69 21.58
N ALA A 2 7.31 6.63 22.21
CA ALA A 2 7.01 5.38 21.50
C ALA A 2 5.77 5.54 20.61
N PRO A 3 5.67 4.83 19.48
CA PRO A 3 4.49 4.89 18.63
C PRO A 3 3.28 4.28 19.37
N ARG A 4 2.11 4.91 19.22
CA ARG A 4 0.85 4.33 19.69
C ARG A 4 0.34 3.37 18.63
N ILE A 5 0.11 2.12 19.02
CA ILE A 5 -0.49 1.09 18.16
C ILE A 5 -1.99 1.05 18.46
N LEU A 6 -2.81 1.16 17.42
CA LEU A 6 -4.26 1.02 17.50
C LEU A 6 -4.66 -0.32 16.90
N GLU A 7 -5.26 -1.18 17.70
CA GLU A 7 -5.84 -2.44 17.22
C GLU A 7 -7.06 -2.19 16.32
N ARG A 8 -7.53 -3.25 15.66
CA ARG A 8 -8.58 -3.18 14.63
C ARG A 8 -9.85 -2.46 15.08
N ASP A 9 -10.28 -2.66 16.31
CA ASP A 9 -11.48 -2.08 16.93
C ASP A 9 -11.27 -0.62 17.38
N HIS A 10 -10.03 -0.20 17.57
CA HIS A 10 -9.66 1.13 18.04
C HIS A 10 -9.50 2.17 16.92
N HIS A 11 -9.87 1.85 15.67
CA HIS A 11 -9.81 2.79 14.56
C HIS A 11 -10.97 2.59 13.55
N PRO A 12 -11.41 3.66 12.86
CA PRO A 12 -12.57 3.59 11.95
C PRO A 12 -12.25 2.97 10.58
N ILE A 13 -10.97 2.69 10.28
CA ILE A 13 -10.53 2.20 8.98
C ILE A 13 -11.12 0.81 8.70
N SER A 14 -11.84 0.68 7.59
CA SER A 14 -12.44 -0.57 7.10
C SER A 14 -11.83 -0.96 5.76
N ARG A 15 -11.55 -2.26 5.59
CA ARG A 15 -11.06 -2.82 4.31
C ARG A 15 -12.04 -2.61 3.16
N LYS A 16 -13.33 -2.42 3.46
CA LYS A 16 -14.37 -2.15 2.45
C LYS A 16 -14.17 -0.80 1.73
N ASN A 17 -13.44 0.11 2.35
CA ASN A 17 -13.20 1.46 1.82
C ASN A 17 -11.81 1.58 1.17
N ILE A 18 -11.09 0.46 1.02
CA ILE A 18 -9.77 0.41 0.40
C ILE A 18 -9.95 -0.12 -1.01
N ASP A 19 -9.27 0.52 -1.96
CA ASP A 19 -9.27 0.08 -3.35
C ASP A 19 -8.85 -1.41 -3.48
N GLY A 20 -9.55 -2.12 -4.36
CA GLY A 20 -9.35 -3.55 -4.56
C GLY A 20 -7.96 -3.88 -5.11
N CYS A 21 -7.39 -3.02 -5.96
CA CYS A 21 -6.05 -3.18 -6.49
C CYS A 21 -4.98 -2.94 -5.41
N ALA A 22 -5.16 -1.92 -4.56
CA ALA A 22 -4.30 -1.69 -3.40
C ALA A 22 -4.29 -2.90 -2.44
N LEU A 23 -5.46 -3.48 -2.14
CA LEU A 23 -5.55 -4.71 -1.34
C LEU A 23 -4.82 -5.89 -2.01
N LYS A 24 -4.96 -6.07 -3.33
CA LYS A 24 -4.23 -7.11 -4.08
C LYS A 24 -2.72 -6.94 -3.95
N VAL A 25 -2.20 -5.71 -4.04
CA VAL A 25 -0.76 -5.42 -3.84
C VAL A 25 -0.31 -5.83 -2.43
N LEU A 26 -1.02 -5.39 -1.39
CA LEU A 26 -0.70 -5.72 0.00
C LEU A 26 -0.66 -7.23 0.24
N TYR A 27 -1.71 -7.95 -0.19
CA TYR A 27 -1.76 -9.40 0.00
C TYR A 27 -0.66 -10.13 -0.76
N ARG A 28 -0.32 -9.70 -1.98
CA ARG A 28 0.75 -10.33 -2.75
C ARG A 28 2.12 -10.13 -2.09
N LEU A 29 2.40 -8.93 -1.58
CA LEU A 29 3.63 -8.66 -0.82
C LEU A 29 3.69 -9.49 0.45
N TYR A 30 2.61 -9.50 1.24
CA TYR A 30 2.51 -10.27 2.48
C TYR A 30 2.72 -11.78 2.25
N ARG A 31 2.02 -12.36 1.27
CA ARG A 31 2.17 -13.78 0.90
C ARG A 31 3.56 -14.13 0.37
N SER A 32 4.32 -13.13 -0.08
CA SER A 32 5.71 -13.31 -0.53
C SER A 32 6.73 -13.11 0.60
N GLY A 33 6.28 -13.00 1.86
CA GLY A 33 7.13 -12.86 3.04
C GLY A 33 7.62 -11.43 3.29
N HIS A 34 6.99 -10.42 2.67
CA HIS A 34 7.35 -9.02 2.87
C HIS A 34 6.32 -8.30 3.73
N THR A 35 6.80 -7.48 4.67
CA THR A 35 5.95 -6.51 5.34
C THR A 35 5.52 -5.43 4.35
N ALA A 36 4.24 -5.05 4.38
CA ALA A 36 3.68 -4.01 3.55
C ALA A 36 2.54 -3.29 4.27
N TYR A 37 2.49 -1.97 4.12
CA TYR A 37 1.52 -1.11 4.81
C TYR A 37 0.97 -0.05 3.87
N LEU A 38 -0.30 0.29 4.03
CA LEU A 38 -0.84 1.55 3.52
C LEU A 38 -0.27 2.70 4.32
N VAL A 39 0.01 3.81 3.65
CA VAL A 39 0.56 5.02 4.28
C VAL A 39 -0.07 6.28 3.70
N GLY A 40 0.31 7.43 4.26
CA GLY A 40 0.10 8.72 3.63
C GLY A 40 -1.35 9.21 3.65
N GLY A 41 -1.73 9.93 2.59
CA GLY A 41 -3.00 10.64 2.49
C GLY A 41 -4.20 9.71 2.57
N GLY A 42 -4.17 8.56 1.89
CA GLY A 42 -5.28 7.62 1.91
C GLY A 42 -5.60 7.07 3.30
N VAL A 43 -4.58 6.77 4.12
CA VAL A 43 -4.81 6.33 5.51
C VAL A 43 -5.43 7.44 6.35
N ARG A 44 -4.91 8.67 6.23
CA ARG A 44 -5.47 9.85 6.91
C ARG A 44 -6.94 10.04 6.52
N ASP A 45 -7.24 10.00 5.24
CA ASP A 45 -8.58 10.26 4.72
C ASP A 45 -9.57 9.19 5.19
N LEU A 46 -9.18 7.91 5.16
CA LEU A 46 -9.96 6.82 5.77
C LEU A 46 -10.20 7.03 7.27
N PHE A 47 -9.19 7.48 8.00
CA PHE A 47 -9.34 7.75 9.44
C PHE A 47 -10.32 8.90 9.72
N LEU A 48 -10.33 9.91 8.85
CA LEU A 48 -11.26 11.03 8.88
C LEU A 48 -12.63 10.72 8.24
N LYS A 49 -12.89 9.46 7.86
CA LYS A 49 -14.12 9.02 7.18
C LYS A 49 -14.38 9.76 5.86
N ARG A 50 -13.32 10.14 5.15
CA ARG A 50 -13.34 10.76 3.82
C ARG A 50 -12.95 9.72 2.76
N GLN A 51 -13.33 9.97 1.50
CA GLN A 51 -12.92 9.13 0.38
C GLN A 51 -11.46 9.44 -0.02
N PRO A 52 -10.57 8.43 -0.02
CA PRO A 52 -9.21 8.58 -0.51
C PRO A 52 -9.17 8.87 -2.02
N LYS A 53 -8.20 9.69 -2.45
CA LYS A 53 -7.93 9.93 -3.88
C LYS A 53 -7.03 8.84 -4.47
N ASP A 54 -6.08 8.39 -3.68
CA ASP A 54 -5.02 7.45 -4.03
C ASP A 54 -4.62 6.61 -2.82
N PHE A 55 -3.96 5.48 -3.10
CA PHE A 55 -3.41 4.58 -2.09
C PHE A 55 -1.94 4.32 -2.34
N ASP A 56 -1.11 4.68 -1.37
CA ASP A 56 0.32 4.38 -1.38
C ASP A 56 0.62 3.17 -0.49
N VAL A 57 1.55 2.33 -0.95
CA VAL A 57 2.06 1.18 -0.21
C VAL A 57 3.56 1.32 0.01
N VAL A 58 3.99 1.15 1.26
CA VAL A 58 5.41 0.93 1.59
C VAL A 58 5.65 -0.53 1.88
N THR A 59 6.85 -1.02 1.60
CA THR A 59 7.21 -2.42 1.84
C THR A 59 8.68 -2.59 2.17
N SER A 60 9.01 -3.66 2.89
CA SER A 60 10.40 -4.10 3.08
C SER A 60 11.01 -4.76 1.85
N ALA A 61 10.22 -5.08 0.81
CA ALA A 61 10.74 -5.63 -0.43
C ALA A 61 11.67 -4.63 -1.15
N ARG A 62 12.84 -5.11 -1.57
CA ARG A 62 13.78 -4.32 -2.39
C ARG A 62 13.19 -4.08 -3.79
N PRO A 63 13.58 -3.01 -4.50
CA PRO A 63 13.07 -2.72 -5.84
C PRO A 63 13.16 -3.88 -6.84
N SER A 64 14.24 -4.69 -6.79
CA SER A 64 14.38 -5.88 -7.63
C SER A 64 13.37 -6.98 -7.28
N GLN A 65 13.05 -7.15 -6.00
CA GLN A 65 12.03 -8.10 -5.53
C GLN A 65 10.63 -7.63 -5.93
N VAL A 66 10.34 -6.33 -5.79
CA VAL A 66 9.08 -5.73 -6.28
C VAL A 66 8.94 -5.95 -7.78
N LYS A 67 9.98 -5.70 -8.58
CA LYS A 67 9.95 -5.94 -10.03
C LYS A 67 9.71 -7.40 -10.40
N ARG A 68 10.24 -8.35 -9.61
CA ARG A 68 10.01 -9.78 -9.80
C ARG A 68 8.58 -10.19 -9.46
N LEU A 69 8.02 -9.63 -8.38
CA LEU A 69 6.65 -9.91 -7.95
C LEU A 69 5.63 -9.27 -8.87
N PHE A 70 5.85 -8.04 -9.31
CA PHE A 70 4.93 -7.27 -10.14
C PHE A 70 5.59 -7.03 -11.49
N ARG A 71 5.48 -7.98 -12.42
CA ARG A 71 6.05 -7.86 -13.77
C ARG A 71 5.49 -6.68 -14.56
N ASN A 72 4.29 -6.25 -14.20
CA ASN A 72 3.56 -5.08 -14.70
C ASN A 72 3.93 -3.76 -13.96
N CYS A 73 4.94 -3.75 -13.09
CA CYS A 73 5.39 -2.53 -12.43
C CYS A 73 6.46 -1.78 -13.22
N ARG A 74 6.41 -0.45 -13.16
CA ARG A 74 7.46 0.45 -13.66
C ARG A 74 8.18 1.05 -12.47
N LEU A 75 9.51 0.91 -12.43
CA LEU A 75 10.32 1.63 -11.47
C LEU A 75 10.51 3.08 -11.95
N ILE A 76 10.21 4.04 -11.10
CA ILE A 76 10.25 5.48 -11.39
C ILE A 76 11.12 6.17 -10.34
N GLY A 77 11.82 7.22 -10.76
CA GLY A 77 12.64 8.05 -9.88
C GLY A 77 14.06 7.50 -9.67
N ARG A 78 15.07 8.38 -9.83
CA ARG A 78 16.48 8.05 -9.58
C ARG A 78 16.83 8.15 -8.09
N ARG A 79 16.28 9.16 -7.41
CA ARG A 79 16.53 9.46 -5.98
C ARG A 79 15.57 8.72 -5.05
N PHE A 80 14.29 8.71 -5.39
CA PHE A 80 13.26 7.97 -4.67
C PHE A 80 12.84 6.81 -5.56
N ARG A 81 13.21 5.59 -5.17
CA ARG A 81 12.87 4.38 -5.95
C ARG A 81 11.40 4.05 -5.72
N LEU A 82 10.54 4.55 -6.59
CA LEU A 82 9.11 4.25 -6.60
C LEU A 82 8.83 3.10 -7.55
N ALA A 83 7.83 2.28 -7.24
CA ALA A 83 7.34 1.24 -8.12
C ALA A 83 5.86 1.49 -8.39
N HIS A 84 5.52 1.86 -9.62
CA HIS A 84 4.14 2.02 -10.03
C HIS A 84 3.62 0.71 -10.62
N VAL A 85 2.67 0.06 -9.94
CA VAL A 85 2.05 -1.19 -10.38
C VAL A 85 0.79 -0.87 -11.19
N HIS A 86 0.80 -1.16 -12.49
CA HIS A 86 -0.35 -0.89 -13.35
C HIS A 86 -1.29 -2.09 -13.38
N PHE A 87 -2.51 -1.93 -12.91
CA PHE A 87 -3.57 -2.91 -13.16
C PHE A 87 -4.26 -2.50 -14.46
N GLY A 88 -4.23 -3.38 -15.47
CA GLY A 88 -4.91 -3.13 -16.73
C GLY A 88 -6.41 -3.37 -16.60
N GLY A 89 -7.21 -2.46 -17.14
CA GLY A 89 -8.68 -2.55 -17.17
C GLY A 89 -9.35 -1.89 -15.96
N GLU A 90 -9.59 -0.59 -16.09
CA GLU A 90 -10.93 -0.02 -15.85
C GLU A 90 -11.46 0.47 -17.20
#